data_AF-A0AAN8FXT9-F1
#
_entry.id   AF-A0AAN8FXT9-F1
#
_cell.length_a   1.000
_cell.length_b   1.000
_cell.length_c   1.000
_cell.angle_alpha   90.00
_cell.angle_beta   90.00
_cell.angle_gamma   90.00
#
_symmetry.space_group_name_H-M   'P 1'
#
loop_
_entity.id
_entity.type
_entity.pdbx_description
1 polymer ?
#
loop_
_entity_poly.entity_id
_entity_poly.type
_entity_poly.pdbx_seq_one_letter_code
_entity_poly.pdbx_strand_id
1 'polypeptide(L)'
;MHIISLVVVCLCVSSAYGKHPGGPKPEKDIKRPSPYIEKLVNYGTQNGTTLQGFLVYPKTATPKKKYPAVIEFHAFTGRTEFDNQKARDLAKLGYVAFAADVYGIGVASNDTNTNFGIMAQMLAQRTTTLQQRVRAAWNLVKDLPYVDSQRIGCIGFCFGGLTCLDLARFDVGLKAAVSFHGTLTDYPGNNTPIGASVQAHHGDIDPHTTNADAEAFKVEMRERNADWFFTSYSDAMHAFTLPGVENWGIPGAAYNEKADKRSWSAMTTFLAEKLL
;
A
#
# COMPACT_ATOMS: atom_id res chain seq x y z
N MET A 1 -15.00 -58.42 -18.20
CA MET A 1 -15.85 -57.30 -17.75
C MET A 1 -15.19 -56.70 -16.53
N HIS A 2 -14.75 -55.44 -16.65
CA HIS A 2 -14.29 -54.53 -15.57
C HIS A 2 -12.93 -54.84 -14.92
N ILE A 3 -12.08 -53.89 -14.53
CA ILE A 3 -11.91 -52.44 -14.73
C ILE A 3 -10.40 -52.22 -14.54
N ILE A 4 -9.81 -51.38 -15.38
CA ILE A 4 -8.41 -50.93 -15.33
C ILE A 4 -8.25 -49.98 -14.14
N SER A 5 -7.24 -50.20 -13.29
CA SER A 5 -6.75 -49.17 -12.35
C SER A 5 -5.24 -49.08 -12.48
N LEU A 6 -4.80 -48.02 -13.16
CA LEU A 6 -3.40 -47.74 -13.49
C LEU A 6 -2.77 -47.02 -12.29
N VAL A 7 -1.95 -47.73 -11.52
CA VAL A 7 -1.06 -47.14 -10.52
C VAL A 7 0.23 -46.77 -11.24
N VAL A 8 0.43 -45.47 -11.52
CA VAL A 8 1.71 -44.97 -12.05
C VAL A 8 2.62 -44.65 -10.87
N VAL A 9 3.50 -45.58 -10.55
CA VAL A 9 4.70 -45.36 -9.73
C VAL A 9 5.73 -44.67 -10.62
N CYS A 10 5.99 -43.39 -10.41
CA CYS A 10 7.09 -42.70 -11.07
C CYS A 10 8.39 -43.00 -10.30
N LEU A 11 9.18 -43.91 -10.85
CA LEU A 11 10.53 -44.26 -10.39
C LEU A 11 11.49 -43.09 -10.64
N CYS A 12 12.19 -42.67 -9.58
CA CYS A 12 13.37 -41.82 -9.68
C CYS A 12 14.44 -42.51 -10.55
N VAL A 13 14.77 -41.89 -11.69
CA VAL A 13 15.97 -42.24 -12.45
C VAL A 13 17.01 -41.16 -12.20
N SER A 14 17.97 -41.47 -11.34
CA SER A 14 19.22 -40.72 -11.22
C SER A 14 20.08 -41.01 -12.45
N SER A 15 20.20 -40.03 -13.35
CA SER A 15 21.18 -40.09 -14.44
C SER A 15 22.35 -39.18 -14.13
N ALA A 16 23.49 -39.79 -13.82
CA ALA A 16 24.79 -39.14 -13.81
C ALA A 16 25.13 -38.65 -15.22
N TYR A 17 25.27 -37.34 -15.41
CA TYR A 17 25.87 -36.77 -16.61
C TYR A 17 27.19 -36.10 -16.25
N GLY A 18 28.24 -36.56 -16.93
CA GLY A 18 29.62 -36.12 -16.78
C GLY A 18 29.84 -34.66 -17.17
N LYS A 19 30.91 -34.10 -16.60
CA LYS A 19 31.38 -32.74 -16.84
C LYS A 19 31.78 -32.55 -18.32
N HIS A 20 30.95 -31.84 -19.07
CA HIS A 20 31.36 -31.22 -20.35
C HIS A 20 32.06 -29.87 -20.07
N PRO A 21 33.28 -29.62 -20.58
CA PRO A 21 33.92 -28.33 -20.49
C PRO A 21 33.38 -27.43 -21.61
N GLY A 22 32.25 -26.78 -21.37
CA GLY A 22 31.64 -25.91 -22.38
C GLY A 22 30.27 -25.32 -22.04
N GLY A 23 29.89 -25.27 -20.76
CA GLY A 23 28.65 -24.59 -20.36
C GLY A 23 28.67 -23.11 -20.75
N PRO A 24 27.53 -22.52 -21.13
CA PRO A 24 27.46 -21.10 -21.45
C PRO A 24 27.98 -20.31 -20.25
N LYS A 25 28.93 -19.40 -20.52
CA LYS A 25 29.41 -18.46 -19.50
C LYS A 25 28.21 -17.71 -18.93
N PRO A 26 28.16 -17.45 -17.61
CA PRO A 26 27.09 -16.65 -17.03
C PRO A 26 27.01 -15.33 -17.80
N GLU A 27 25.86 -15.07 -18.38
CA GLU A 27 25.55 -13.81 -19.05
C GLU A 27 25.78 -12.73 -18.00
N LYS A 28 26.74 -11.82 -18.24
CA LYS A 28 26.97 -10.68 -17.36
C LYS A 28 25.64 -9.93 -17.25
N ASP A 29 25.11 -9.76 -16.04
CA ASP A 29 23.94 -8.93 -15.79
C ASP A 29 24.21 -7.51 -16.29
N ILE A 30 23.85 -7.24 -17.54
CA ILE A 30 23.85 -5.89 -18.10
C ILE A 30 22.72 -5.17 -17.38
N LYS A 31 23.04 -4.38 -16.35
CA LYS A 31 22.10 -3.47 -15.69
C LYS A 31 21.52 -2.51 -16.73
N ARG A 32 20.39 -2.86 -17.33
CA ARG A 32 19.63 -1.98 -18.22
C ARG A 32 19.20 -0.77 -17.38
N PRO A 33 19.31 0.47 -17.92
CA PRO A 33 18.84 1.65 -17.21
C PRO A 33 17.37 1.49 -16.83
N SER A 34 17.00 1.82 -15.59
CA SER A 34 15.60 1.81 -15.15
C SER A 34 14.74 2.65 -16.11
N PRO A 35 13.56 2.15 -16.54
CA PRO A 35 12.64 2.92 -17.37
C PRO A 35 11.87 4.00 -16.57
N TYR A 36 12.12 4.09 -15.26
CA TYR A 36 11.47 5.02 -14.34
C TYR A 36 12.41 6.16 -13.92
N ILE A 37 11.80 7.29 -13.56
CA ILE A 37 12.44 8.39 -12.85
C ILE A 37 12.00 8.27 -11.39
N GLU A 38 12.95 8.51 -10.49
CA GLU A 38 12.79 8.41 -9.05
C GLU A 38 13.35 9.69 -8.44
N LYS A 39 12.56 10.37 -7.61
CA LYS A 39 13.02 11.58 -6.94
C LYS A 39 12.26 11.84 -5.66
N LEU A 40 12.94 12.50 -4.72
CA LEU A 40 12.27 13.15 -3.61
C LEU A 40 11.60 14.43 -4.11
N VAL A 41 10.36 14.66 -3.66
CA VAL A 41 9.57 15.82 -4.03
C VAL A 41 9.05 16.47 -2.76
N ASN A 42 9.39 17.74 -2.58
CA ASN A 42 8.80 18.55 -1.52
C ASN A 42 7.38 18.92 -1.91
N TYR A 43 6.49 18.88 -0.93
CA TYR A 43 5.11 19.33 -1.04
C TYR A 43 4.72 19.97 0.28
N GLY A 44 3.58 20.65 0.35
CA GLY A 44 3.25 21.36 1.57
C GLY A 44 1.77 21.56 1.81
N THR A 45 1.44 21.79 3.08
CA THR A 45 0.08 22.17 3.48
C THR A 45 -0.16 23.63 3.09
N GLN A 46 -1.44 24.02 2.98
CA GLN A 46 -1.81 25.42 2.71
C GLN A 46 -1.27 26.40 3.77
N ASN A 47 -0.96 25.90 4.97
CA ASN A 47 -0.42 26.68 6.09
C ASN A 47 1.12 26.71 6.12
N GLY A 48 1.80 26.24 5.07
CA GLY A 48 3.25 26.38 4.90
C GLY A 48 4.11 25.26 5.51
N THR A 49 3.51 24.19 6.05
CA THR A 49 4.31 23.02 6.49
C THR A 49 4.91 22.33 5.27
N THR A 50 6.24 22.20 5.22
CA THR A 50 6.92 21.46 4.16
C THR A 50 7.04 19.98 4.54
N LEU A 51 6.59 19.13 3.63
CA LEU A 51 6.64 17.66 3.66
C LEU A 51 7.50 17.17 2.48
N GLN A 52 7.86 15.90 2.45
CA GLN A 52 8.61 15.32 1.33
C GLN A 52 8.23 13.87 1.05
N GLY A 53 7.80 13.58 -0.17
CA GLY A 53 7.53 12.20 -0.57
C GLY A 53 8.53 11.69 -1.60
N PHE A 54 8.42 10.40 -1.89
CA PHE A 54 9.20 9.73 -2.92
C PHE A 54 8.32 9.44 -4.13
N LEU A 55 8.66 10.04 -5.27
CA LEU A 55 7.90 9.97 -6.51
C LEU A 55 8.61 9.05 -7.51
N VAL A 56 7.87 8.07 -8.04
CA VAL A 56 8.32 7.15 -9.09
C VAL A 56 7.38 7.23 -10.27
N TYR A 57 7.90 7.45 -11.48
CA TYR A 57 7.07 7.59 -12.68
C TYR A 57 7.82 7.19 -13.95
N PRO A 58 7.14 6.73 -15.01
CA PRO A 58 7.81 6.28 -16.24
C PRO A 58 8.47 7.46 -16.96
N LYS A 59 9.65 7.25 -17.55
CA LYS A 59 10.37 8.27 -18.36
C LYS A 59 9.58 8.80 -19.55
N THR A 60 8.55 8.07 -19.98
CA THR A 60 7.67 8.47 -21.07
C THR A 60 6.49 9.35 -20.63
N ALA A 61 6.36 9.63 -19.33
CA ALA A 61 5.35 10.52 -18.76
C ALA A 61 5.57 11.96 -19.24
N THR A 62 4.55 12.53 -19.88
CA THR A 62 4.56 13.91 -20.39
C THR A 62 3.17 14.53 -20.24
N PRO A 63 3.00 15.86 -20.40
CA PRO A 63 1.67 16.47 -20.42
C PRO A 63 0.71 15.87 -21.46
N LYS A 64 1.24 15.28 -22.54
CA LYS A 64 0.47 14.62 -23.61
C LYS A 64 0.28 13.11 -23.39
N LYS A 65 1.07 12.50 -22.50
CA LYS A 65 1.01 11.07 -22.16
C LYS A 65 0.89 10.93 -20.65
N LYS A 66 -0.36 11.02 -20.18
CA LYS A 66 -0.73 10.96 -18.77
C LYS A 66 -0.94 9.53 -18.30
N TYR A 67 -0.67 9.28 -17.03
CA TYR A 67 -0.78 7.98 -16.39
C TYR A 67 -1.73 8.04 -15.20
N PRO A 68 -2.41 6.93 -14.86
CA PRO A 68 -3.07 6.82 -13.57
C PRO A 68 -2.04 6.93 -12.44
N ALA A 69 -2.47 7.34 -11.25
CA ALA A 69 -1.58 7.53 -10.12
C ALA A 69 -2.06 6.80 -8.86
N VAL A 70 -1.11 6.41 -8.02
CA VAL A 70 -1.37 5.79 -6.72
C VAL A 70 -0.53 6.47 -5.65
N ILE A 71 -1.19 6.98 -4.61
CA ILE A 71 -0.55 7.50 -3.40
C ILE A 71 -0.38 6.35 -2.41
N GLU A 72 0.81 6.19 -1.87
CA GLU A 72 1.10 5.25 -0.79
C GLU A 72 1.29 6.06 0.50
N PHE A 73 0.62 5.61 1.58
CA PHE A 73 0.74 6.20 2.90
C PHE A 73 1.40 5.22 3.88
N HIS A 74 2.45 5.69 4.52
CA HIS A 74 3.31 4.90 5.40
C HIS A 74 2.64 4.45 6.70
N ALA A 75 3.22 3.42 7.32
CA ALA A 75 2.86 2.96 8.66
C ALA A 75 3.33 3.91 9.77
N PHE A 76 3.27 3.49 11.04
CA PHE A 76 3.66 4.31 12.18
C PHE A 76 5.13 4.80 12.13
N THR A 77 5.98 4.16 11.35
CA THR A 77 7.42 4.42 11.22
C THR A 77 7.78 5.71 10.48
N GLY A 78 6.82 6.38 9.86
CA GLY A 78 7.13 7.37 8.82
C GLY A 78 7.53 6.70 7.50
N ARG A 79 7.84 7.51 6.48
CA ARG A 79 8.28 7.02 5.17
C ARG A 79 9.69 6.43 5.25
N THR A 80 9.80 5.15 4.95
CA THR A 80 11.03 4.35 4.95
C THR A 80 11.34 3.80 3.55
N GLU A 81 12.38 2.96 3.42
CA GLU A 81 12.64 2.25 2.16
C GLU A 81 11.56 1.21 1.83
N PHE A 82 10.82 0.70 2.82
CA PHE A 82 9.66 -0.16 2.54
C PHE A 82 8.65 0.58 1.67
N ASP A 83 8.31 1.81 2.05
CA ASP A 83 7.34 2.66 1.36
C ASP A 83 7.85 3.07 -0.03
N ASN A 84 9.15 3.43 -0.13
CA ASN A 84 9.78 3.69 -1.43
C ASN A 84 9.73 2.47 -2.35
N GLN A 85 9.95 1.27 -1.81
CA GLN A 85 9.87 0.02 -2.55
C GLN A 85 8.43 -0.25 -3.02
N LYS A 86 7.41 0.01 -2.19
CA LYS A 86 6.00 -0.07 -2.61
C LYS A 86 5.70 0.91 -3.74
N ALA A 87 6.23 2.14 -3.72
CA ALA A 87 6.10 3.07 -4.84
C ALA A 87 6.77 2.53 -6.12
N ARG A 88 7.94 1.90 -6.03
CA ARG A 88 8.57 1.24 -7.19
C ARG A 88 7.71 0.11 -7.74
N ASP A 89 7.12 -0.70 -6.88
CA ASP A 89 6.29 -1.83 -7.29
C ASP A 89 4.99 -1.37 -7.95
N LEU A 90 4.36 -0.31 -7.43
CA LEU A 90 3.24 0.37 -8.10
C LEU A 90 3.64 0.95 -9.47
N ALA A 91 4.83 1.53 -9.60
CA ALA A 91 5.30 2.02 -10.89
C ALA A 91 5.50 0.90 -11.92
N LYS A 92 5.94 -0.29 -11.48
CA LYS A 92 6.00 -1.50 -12.33
C LYS A 92 4.62 -1.97 -12.80
N LEU A 93 3.57 -1.70 -12.03
CA LEU A 93 2.18 -1.97 -12.41
C LEU A 93 1.59 -0.93 -13.37
N GLY A 94 2.35 0.13 -13.72
CA GLY A 94 1.94 1.14 -14.71
C GLY A 94 1.44 2.46 -14.12
N TYR A 95 1.59 2.67 -12.81
CA TYR A 95 1.15 3.89 -12.13
C TYR A 95 2.27 4.94 -12.03
N VAL A 96 1.90 6.22 -11.95
CA VAL A 96 2.71 7.22 -11.24
C VAL A 96 2.51 6.96 -9.75
N ALA A 97 3.57 6.65 -9.03
CA ALA A 97 3.48 6.24 -7.63
C ALA A 97 4.15 7.27 -6.71
N PHE A 98 3.49 7.61 -5.60
CA PHE A 98 3.98 8.59 -4.65
C PHE A 98 3.87 8.07 -3.22
N ALA A 99 5.00 7.72 -2.60
CA ALA A 99 5.06 7.42 -1.17
C ALA A 99 5.12 8.73 -0.38
N ALA A 100 4.03 9.06 0.32
CA ALA A 100 3.85 10.33 1.01
C ALA A 100 4.41 10.25 2.44
N ASP A 101 5.24 11.23 2.85
CA ASP A 101 5.65 11.41 4.24
C ASP A 101 4.72 12.40 4.96
N VAL A 102 3.75 11.86 5.68
CA VAL A 102 2.78 12.70 6.42
C VAL A 102 3.30 13.12 7.80
N TYR A 103 4.48 12.68 8.22
CA TYR A 103 5.13 13.18 9.44
C TYR A 103 5.97 14.43 9.16
N GLY A 104 6.60 14.49 7.98
CA GLY A 104 7.40 15.62 7.53
C GLY A 104 8.90 15.34 7.63
N ILE A 105 9.68 16.18 6.94
CA ILE A 105 11.11 15.97 6.71
C ILE A 105 11.86 15.86 8.05
N GLY A 106 12.48 14.71 8.28
CA GLY A 106 13.32 14.46 9.46
C GLY A 106 12.55 14.29 10.78
N VAL A 107 11.22 14.13 10.73
CA VAL A 107 10.39 13.95 11.93
C VAL A 107 10.39 12.50 12.40
N ALA A 108 10.32 11.54 11.47
CA ALA A 108 10.39 10.12 11.81
C ALA A 108 11.72 9.75 12.48
N SER A 109 11.65 8.84 13.44
CA SER A 109 12.78 8.34 14.22
C SER A 109 13.09 6.88 13.86
N ASN A 110 14.29 6.40 14.23
CA ASN A 110 14.59 4.96 14.23
C ASN A 110 14.14 4.28 15.54
N ASP A 111 13.70 5.06 16.53
CA ASP A 111 13.16 4.55 17.79
C ASP A 111 11.65 4.27 17.67
N THR A 112 11.26 3.04 18.00
CA THR A 112 9.88 2.54 17.87
C THR A 112 8.90 3.33 18.75
N ASN A 113 9.27 3.60 20.01
CA ASN A 113 8.41 4.32 20.95
C ASN A 113 8.20 5.78 20.54
N THR A 114 9.25 6.42 20.04
CA THR A 114 9.19 7.78 19.50
C THR A 114 8.21 7.86 18.33
N ASN A 115 8.28 6.91 17.40
CA ASN A 115 7.37 6.84 16.25
C ASN A 115 5.91 6.58 16.68
N PHE A 116 5.68 5.75 17.70
CA PHE A 116 4.33 5.61 18.28
C PHE A 116 3.83 6.92 18.88
N GLY A 117 4.70 7.71 19.54
CA GLY A 117 4.35 9.04 20.05
C GLY A 117 3.97 10.02 18.93
N ILE A 118 4.73 10.03 17.84
CA ILE A 118 4.43 10.85 16.65
C ILE A 118 3.08 10.43 16.03
N MET A 119 2.86 9.13 15.86
CA MET A 119 1.58 8.59 15.36
C MET A 119 0.41 9.04 16.25
N ALA A 120 0.55 8.89 17.57
CA ALA A 120 -0.47 9.28 18.54
C ALA A 120 -0.78 10.78 18.44
N GLN A 121 0.23 11.63 18.26
CA GLN A 121 0.02 13.05 18.03
C GLN A 121 -0.74 13.33 16.72
N MET A 122 -0.41 12.63 15.63
CA MET A 122 -1.13 12.78 14.36
C MET A 122 -2.59 12.33 14.46
N LEU A 123 -2.87 11.26 15.22
CA LEU A 123 -4.23 10.80 15.48
C LEU A 123 -5.01 11.76 16.39
N ALA A 124 -4.37 12.34 17.41
CA ALA A 124 -4.98 13.38 18.23
C ALA A 124 -5.30 14.65 17.41
N GLN A 125 -4.52 14.90 16.36
CA GLN A 125 -4.68 16.02 15.42
C GLN A 125 -5.27 15.56 14.08
N ARG A 126 -6.08 14.48 14.08
CA ARG A 126 -6.61 13.86 12.85
C ARG A 126 -7.41 14.84 12.00
N THR A 127 -8.27 15.64 12.63
CA THR A 127 -9.15 16.60 11.95
C THR A 127 -8.51 17.94 11.62
N THR A 128 -7.25 18.14 12.00
CA THR A 128 -6.51 19.38 11.76
C THR A 128 -5.22 19.10 10.99
N THR A 129 -4.12 18.82 11.69
CA THR A 129 -2.79 18.65 11.10
C THR A 129 -2.77 17.47 10.13
N LEU A 130 -3.26 16.29 10.52
CA LEU A 130 -3.18 15.12 9.66
C LEU A 130 -4.01 15.32 8.40
N GLN A 131 -5.28 15.73 8.52
CA GLN A 131 -6.14 16.04 7.36
C GLN A 131 -5.44 16.95 6.34
N GLN A 132 -4.80 18.03 6.80
CA GLN A 132 -4.11 18.97 5.91
C GLN A 132 -2.93 18.30 5.17
N ARG A 133 -2.18 17.43 5.83
CA ARG A 133 -1.02 16.73 5.24
C ARG A 133 -1.44 15.66 4.25
N VAL A 134 -2.54 14.96 4.52
CA VAL A 134 -3.15 13.98 3.60
C VAL A 134 -3.66 14.68 2.33
N ARG A 135 -4.37 15.81 2.50
CA ARG A 135 -4.82 16.63 1.36
C ARG A 135 -3.66 17.23 0.57
N ALA A 136 -2.54 17.58 1.22
CA ALA A 136 -1.35 18.05 0.54
C ALA A 136 -0.75 16.99 -0.39
N ALA A 137 -0.71 15.72 0.04
CA ALA A 137 -0.26 14.61 -0.81
C ALA A 137 -1.18 14.42 -2.02
N TRP A 138 -2.50 14.47 -1.81
CA TRP A 138 -3.49 14.46 -2.88
C TRP A 138 -3.29 15.58 -3.89
N ASN A 139 -3.20 16.83 -3.42
CA ASN A 139 -3.05 18.00 -4.29
C ASN A 139 -1.77 17.91 -5.13
N LEU A 140 -0.64 17.53 -4.52
CA LEU A 140 0.61 17.32 -5.25
C LEU A 140 0.40 16.35 -6.43
N VAL A 141 -0.14 15.16 -6.17
CA VAL A 141 -0.27 14.11 -7.20
C VAL A 141 -1.29 14.50 -8.26
N LYS A 142 -2.42 15.08 -7.86
CA LYS A 142 -3.47 15.57 -8.78
C LYS A 142 -2.95 16.62 -9.75
N ASP A 143 -2.05 17.48 -9.30
CA ASP A 143 -1.54 18.62 -10.07
C ASP A 143 -0.30 18.28 -10.91
N LEU A 144 0.25 17.05 -10.82
CA LEU A 144 1.34 16.62 -11.68
C LEU A 144 0.86 16.62 -13.15
N PRO A 145 1.59 17.28 -14.08
CA PRO A 145 1.09 17.49 -15.44
C PRO A 145 0.97 16.20 -16.26
N TYR A 146 1.63 15.12 -15.82
CA TYR A 146 1.62 13.80 -16.42
C TYR A 146 0.78 12.78 -15.65
N VAL A 147 -0.02 13.23 -14.67
CA VAL A 147 -1.03 12.42 -14.01
C VAL A 147 -2.39 12.68 -14.65
N ASP A 148 -3.15 11.61 -14.87
CA ASP A 148 -4.56 11.67 -15.22
C ASP A 148 -5.38 11.85 -13.93
N SER A 149 -5.85 13.07 -13.70
CA SER A 149 -6.55 13.44 -12.46
C SER A 149 -7.89 12.73 -12.28
N GLN A 150 -8.40 12.03 -13.30
CA GLN A 150 -9.60 11.20 -13.18
C GLN A 150 -9.30 9.76 -12.75
N ARG A 151 -8.02 9.36 -12.66
CA ARG A 151 -7.60 7.98 -12.36
C ARG A 151 -6.52 7.98 -11.28
N ILE A 152 -6.90 8.43 -10.08
CA ILE A 152 -6.04 8.44 -8.89
C ILE A 152 -6.63 7.52 -7.83
N GLY A 153 -5.79 6.64 -7.29
CA GLY A 153 -6.09 5.83 -6.11
C GLY A 153 -5.10 6.06 -4.97
N CYS A 154 -5.35 5.42 -3.82
CA CYS A 154 -4.38 5.30 -2.74
C CYS A 154 -4.30 3.89 -2.21
N ILE A 155 -3.16 3.59 -1.59
CA ILE A 155 -2.97 2.46 -0.69
C ILE A 155 -2.36 2.95 0.62
N GLY A 156 -2.47 2.17 1.69
CA GLY A 156 -1.69 2.43 2.89
C GLY A 156 -1.70 1.28 3.89
N PHE A 157 -0.71 1.30 4.78
CA PHE A 157 -0.42 0.22 5.72
C PHE A 157 -0.55 0.72 7.16
N CYS A 158 -1.24 0.00 8.05
CA CYS A 158 -1.37 0.40 9.47
C CYS A 158 -1.99 1.81 9.60
N PHE A 159 -1.27 2.78 10.17
CA PHE A 159 -1.63 4.20 10.21
C PHE A 159 -1.90 4.79 8.81
N GLY A 160 -1.15 4.32 7.81
CA GLY A 160 -1.36 4.68 6.41
C GLY A 160 -2.66 4.13 5.84
N GLY A 161 -3.13 2.99 6.33
CA GLY A 161 -4.44 2.43 5.97
C GLY A 161 -5.57 3.34 6.42
N LEU A 162 -5.51 3.85 7.65
CA LEU A 162 -6.40 4.91 8.14
C LEU A 162 -6.32 6.16 7.28
N THR A 163 -5.11 6.57 6.94
CA THR A 163 -4.88 7.77 6.13
C THR A 163 -5.46 7.65 4.71
N CYS A 164 -5.32 6.49 4.07
CA CYS A 164 -5.91 6.23 2.77
C CYS A 164 -7.44 6.19 2.83
N LEU A 165 -8.00 5.55 3.88
CA LEU A 165 -9.44 5.58 4.12
C LEU A 165 -9.94 7.01 4.36
N ASP A 166 -9.23 7.83 5.13
CA ASP A 166 -9.57 9.23 5.34
C ASP A 166 -9.61 10.03 4.04
N LEU A 167 -8.67 9.79 3.13
CA LEU A 167 -8.70 10.42 1.81
C LEU A 167 -9.94 10.02 1.00
N ALA A 168 -10.38 8.75 1.09
CA ALA A 168 -11.64 8.31 0.50
C ALA A 168 -12.85 8.99 1.15
N ARG A 169 -12.86 9.09 2.49
CA ARG A 169 -13.90 9.75 3.29
C ARG A 169 -13.99 11.25 3.01
N PHE A 170 -12.92 11.88 2.53
CA PHE A 170 -12.91 13.29 2.12
C PHE A 170 -13.57 13.56 0.77
N ASP A 171 -13.92 12.51 0.03
CA ASP A 171 -14.59 12.54 -1.27
C ASP A 171 -13.97 13.54 -2.27
N VAL A 172 -12.64 13.54 -2.36
CA VAL A 172 -11.88 14.51 -3.17
C VAL A 172 -11.87 14.19 -4.67
N GLY A 173 -12.60 13.15 -5.10
CA GLY A 173 -12.55 12.59 -6.45
C GLY A 173 -11.61 11.38 -6.62
N LEU A 174 -11.13 10.80 -5.51
CA LEU A 174 -10.37 9.55 -5.49
C LEU A 174 -11.21 8.41 -6.09
N LYS A 175 -10.59 7.48 -6.83
CA LYS A 175 -11.29 6.36 -7.47
C LYS A 175 -11.19 5.04 -6.72
N ALA A 176 -10.06 4.81 -6.06
CA ALA A 176 -9.80 3.58 -5.32
C ALA A 176 -9.01 3.85 -4.04
N ALA A 177 -9.37 3.21 -2.95
CA ALA A 177 -8.63 3.24 -1.69
C ALA A 177 -8.40 1.82 -1.20
N VAL A 178 -7.15 1.46 -0.89
CA VAL A 178 -6.78 0.12 -0.40
C VAL A 178 -6.07 0.18 0.94
N SER A 179 -6.71 -0.35 1.98
CA SER A 179 -6.17 -0.40 3.34
C SER A 179 -5.59 -1.79 3.63
N PHE A 180 -4.36 -1.84 4.12
CA PHE A 180 -3.70 -3.05 4.60
C PHE A 180 -3.52 -2.97 6.12
N HIS A 181 -4.13 -3.92 6.85
CA HIS A 181 -4.14 -3.99 8.32
C HIS A 181 -4.21 -2.59 8.94
N GLY A 182 -5.10 -1.76 8.40
CA GLY A 182 -5.19 -0.35 8.74
C GLY A 182 -6.10 -0.13 9.93
N THR A 183 -5.90 0.95 10.66
CA THR A 183 -6.90 1.37 11.65
C THR A 183 -8.19 1.76 10.94
N LEU A 184 -9.30 1.11 11.31
CA LEU A 184 -10.56 1.21 10.56
C LEU A 184 -11.56 2.23 11.13
N THR A 185 -11.18 2.95 12.19
CA THR A 185 -12.06 3.90 12.87
C THR A 185 -12.56 5.00 11.92
N ASP A 186 -13.85 5.34 12.05
CA ASP A 186 -14.49 6.39 11.26
C ASP A 186 -13.83 7.76 11.49
N TYR A 187 -13.96 8.64 10.52
CA TYR A 187 -13.44 10.00 10.58
C TYR A 187 -14.38 10.92 11.40
N PRO A 188 -13.88 11.60 12.44
CA PRO A 188 -14.74 12.41 13.31
C PRO A 188 -15.46 13.53 12.56
N GLY A 189 -16.78 13.61 12.72
CA GLY A 189 -17.59 14.73 12.24
C GLY A 189 -17.75 14.81 10.72
N ASN A 190 -17.56 13.69 9.99
CA ASN A 190 -17.72 13.66 8.54
C ASN A 190 -18.55 12.46 8.06
N ASN A 191 -19.79 12.74 7.65
CA ASN A 191 -20.71 11.73 7.10
C ASN A 191 -20.89 11.88 5.57
N THR A 192 -19.93 12.50 4.88
CA THR A 192 -20.00 12.68 3.41
C THR A 192 -20.08 11.32 2.72
N PRO A 193 -20.87 11.13 1.65
CA PRO A 193 -20.79 9.92 0.83
C PRO A 193 -19.35 9.59 0.40
N ILE A 194 -19.04 8.32 0.20
CA ILE A 194 -17.72 7.90 -0.27
C ILE A 194 -17.84 7.55 -1.76
N GLY A 195 -17.34 8.43 -2.64
CA GLY A 195 -17.36 8.19 -4.08
C GLY A 195 -16.27 7.24 -4.59
N ALA A 196 -15.23 6.98 -3.78
CA ALA A 196 -14.17 6.04 -4.12
C ALA A 196 -14.61 4.60 -3.81
N SER A 197 -14.18 3.64 -4.65
CA SER A 197 -14.28 2.23 -4.27
C SER A 197 -13.24 1.89 -3.21
N VAL A 198 -13.60 1.10 -2.20
CA VAL A 198 -12.75 0.78 -1.05
C VAL A 198 -12.45 -0.71 -0.96
N GLN A 199 -11.18 -1.08 -0.81
CA GLN A 199 -10.75 -2.44 -0.51
C GLN A 199 -10.00 -2.47 0.83
N ALA A 200 -10.44 -3.30 1.77
CA ALA A 200 -9.79 -3.45 3.07
C ALA A 200 -9.28 -4.90 3.28
N HIS A 201 -8.01 -5.01 3.63
CA HIS A 201 -7.31 -6.26 3.93
C HIS A 201 -6.99 -6.33 5.42
N HIS A 202 -7.61 -7.27 6.13
CA HIS A 202 -7.65 -7.31 7.59
C HIS A 202 -7.03 -8.59 8.16
N GLY A 203 -6.28 -8.49 9.25
CA GLY A 203 -5.77 -9.65 9.96
C GLY A 203 -6.84 -10.21 10.89
N ASP A 204 -7.19 -11.50 10.75
CA ASP A 204 -8.31 -12.10 11.49
C ASP A 204 -8.13 -12.11 13.02
N ILE A 205 -6.86 -12.12 13.44
CA ILE A 205 -6.45 -12.11 14.85
C ILE A 205 -5.63 -10.85 15.21
N ASP A 206 -5.84 -9.76 14.48
CA ASP A 206 -5.24 -8.46 14.77
C ASP A 206 -5.76 -7.90 16.13
N PRO A 207 -4.90 -7.72 17.14
CA PRO A 207 -5.33 -7.20 18.44
C PRO A 207 -5.37 -5.67 18.52
N HIS A 208 -4.84 -4.96 17.51
CA HIS A 208 -4.76 -3.50 17.47
C HIS A 208 -5.91 -2.89 16.68
N THR A 209 -6.31 -3.54 15.60
CA THR A 209 -7.57 -3.27 14.90
C THR A 209 -8.42 -4.52 15.06
N THR A 210 -9.43 -4.46 15.93
CA THR A 210 -10.18 -5.65 16.33
C THR A 210 -11.24 -6.03 15.29
N ASN A 211 -11.78 -7.24 15.39
CA ASN A 211 -12.94 -7.63 14.58
C ASN A 211 -14.18 -6.77 14.90
N ALA A 212 -14.29 -6.17 16.09
CA ALA A 212 -15.33 -5.20 16.38
C ALA A 212 -15.15 -3.90 15.58
N ASP A 213 -13.90 -3.41 15.44
CA ASP A 213 -13.59 -2.26 14.57
C ASP A 213 -13.89 -2.57 13.10
N ALA A 214 -13.60 -3.79 12.66
CA ALA A 214 -13.94 -4.26 11.32
C ALA A 214 -15.45 -4.27 11.05
N GLU A 215 -16.26 -4.73 12.01
CA GLU A 215 -17.71 -4.68 11.86
C GLU A 215 -18.25 -3.24 11.87
N ALA A 216 -17.73 -2.37 12.73
CA ALA A 216 -18.09 -0.95 12.74
C ALA A 216 -17.77 -0.27 11.40
N PHE A 217 -16.61 -0.58 10.81
CA PHE A 217 -16.24 -0.10 9.47
C PHE A 217 -17.20 -0.58 8.39
N LYS A 218 -17.61 -1.85 8.40
CA LYS A 218 -18.60 -2.37 7.42
C LYS A 218 -19.95 -1.66 7.56
N VAL A 219 -20.36 -1.29 8.77
CA VAL A 219 -21.56 -0.47 9.00
C VAL A 219 -21.37 0.92 8.38
N GLU A 220 -20.28 1.61 8.69
CA GLU A 220 -19.95 2.92 8.12
C GLU A 220 -20.01 2.89 6.57
N MET A 221 -19.34 1.92 5.93
CA MET A 221 -19.30 1.83 4.48
C MET A 221 -20.70 1.66 3.86
N ARG A 222 -21.60 0.91 4.53
CA ARG A 222 -23.00 0.77 4.07
C ARG A 222 -23.77 2.07 4.24
N GLU A 223 -23.67 2.73 5.40
CA GLU A 223 -24.37 3.98 5.69
C GLU A 223 -23.95 5.12 4.75
N ARG A 224 -22.69 5.11 4.33
CA ARG A 224 -22.13 6.09 3.40
C ARG A 224 -22.27 5.72 1.92
N ASN A 225 -22.99 4.63 1.63
CA ASN A 225 -23.24 4.11 0.27
C ASN A 225 -21.95 3.87 -0.55
N ALA A 226 -20.88 3.42 0.10
CA ALA A 226 -19.61 3.13 -0.56
C ALA A 226 -19.70 1.83 -1.39
N ASP A 227 -18.97 1.77 -2.50
CA ASP A 227 -18.59 0.49 -3.14
C ASP A 227 -17.40 -0.09 -2.35
N TRP A 228 -17.60 -1.20 -1.62
CA TRP A 228 -16.55 -1.73 -0.75
C TRP A 228 -16.39 -3.25 -0.81
N PHE A 229 -15.15 -3.69 -0.59
CA PHE A 229 -14.75 -5.08 -0.45
C PHE A 229 -13.87 -5.25 0.79
N PHE A 230 -14.16 -6.26 1.61
CA PHE A 230 -13.42 -6.54 2.83
C PHE A 230 -12.96 -8.00 2.83
N THR A 231 -11.68 -8.26 3.10
CA THR A 231 -11.13 -9.61 3.27
C THR A 231 -10.43 -9.74 4.61
N SER A 232 -10.84 -10.74 5.40
CA SER A 232 -10.11 -11.19 6.59
C SER A 232 -9.16 -12.32 6.22
N TYR A 233 -7.93 -12.27 6.73
CA TYR A 233 -6.90 -13.29 6.51
C TYR A 233 -6.70 -14.12 7.77
N SER A 234 -7.06 -15.41 7.69
CA SER A 234 -6.87 -16.40 8.76
C SER A 234 -5.47 -16.33 9.36
N ASP A 235 -5.40 -16.32 10.69
CA ASP A 235 -4.17 -16.34 11.48
C ASP A 235 -3.21 -15.17 11.22
N ALA A 236 -3.64 -14.15 10.49
CA ALA A 236 -2.85 -12.94 10.28
C ALA A 236 -3.10 -11.96 11.45
N MET A 237 -2.00 -11.47 12.02
CA MET A 237 -1.99 -10.40 13.02
C MET A 237 -1.82 -9.03 12.34
N HIS A 238 -1.62 -7.97 13.13
CA HIS A 238 -1.27 -6.67 12.60
C HIS A 238 0.06 -6.72 11.82
N ALA A 239 0.25 -5.79 10.88
CA ALA A 239 1.48 -5.69 10.07
C ALA A 239 1.84 -6.96 9.26
N PHE A 240 0.84 -7.77 8.88
CA PHE A 240 1.07 -9.03 8.17
C PHE A 240 1.82 -8.92 6.84
N THR A 241 1.98 -7.73 6.28
CA THR A 241 2.73 -7.46 5.04
C THR A 241 4.21 -7.11 5.26
N LEU A 242 4.69 -7.09 6.51
CA LEU A 242 6.03 -6.61 6.85
C LEU A 242 6.95 -7.74 7.36
N PRO A 243 7.81 -8.32 6.50
CA PRO A 243 8.76 -9.35 6.92
C PRO A 243 9.67 -8.87 8.05
N GLY A 244 9.80 -9.69 9.10
CA GLY A 244 10.72 -9.45 10.21
C GLY A 244 10.21 -8.50 11.29
N VAL A 245 8.94 -8.05 11.20
CA VAL A 245 8.30 -7.18 12.19
C VAL A 245 8.24 -7.79 13.60
N GLU A 246 8.30 -9.12 13.70
CA GLU A 246 8.32 -9.85 14.98
C GLU A 246 9.53 -9.46 15.83
N ASN A 247 10.63 -9.06 15.19
CA ASN A 247 11.87 -8.68 15.86
C ASN A 247 11.81 -7.27 16.46
N TRP A 248 10.73 -6.52 16.22
CA TRP A 248 10.59 -5.13 16.70
C TRP A 248 10.01 -5.05 18.11
N GLY A 249 9.64 -6.19 18.71
CA GLY A 249 9.11 -6.23 20.07
C GLY A 249 7.72 -5.61 20.22
N ILE A 250 6.94 -5.54 19.14
CA ILE A 250 5.57 -5.01 19.11
C ILE A 250 4.62 -6.21 19.29
N PRO A 251 3.96 -6.38 20.46
CA PRO A 251 3.06 -7.50 20.69
C PRO A 251 1.86 -7.45 19.74
N GLY A 252 1.56 -8.54 19.04
CA GLY A 252 0.43 -8.57 18.10
C GLY A 252 0.74 -8.09 16.69
N ALA A 253 2.02 -7.88 16.36
CA ALA A 253 2.50 -7.65 15.00
C ALA A 253 3.32 -8.86 14.52
N ALA A 254 2.95 -9.44 13.38
CA ALA A 254 3.67 -10.59 12.81
C ALA A 254 3.46 -10.70 11.30
N TYR A 255 4.50 -11.07 10.56
CA TYR A 255 4.46 -11.33 9.14
C TYR A 255 3.64 -12.59 8.83
N ASN A 256 2.79 -12.51 7.81
CA ASN A 256 2.09 -13.68 7.27
C ASN A 256 2.21 -13.67 5.75
N GLU A 257 3.14 -14.48 5.23
CA GLU A 257 3.47 -14.55 3.81
C GLU A 257 2.25 -14.81 2.90
N LYS A 258 1.31 -15.64 3.36
CA LYS A 258 0.09 -15.95 2.60
C LYS A 258 -0.82 -14.72 2.51
N ALA A 259 -1.03 -14.03 3.63
CA ALA A 259 -1.85 -12.82 3.68
C ALA A 259 -1.22 -11.69 2.85
N ASP A 260 0.09 -11.47 2.99
CA ASP A 260 0.87 -10.50 2.21
C ASP A 260 0.68 -10.73 0.69
N LYS A 261 0.99 -11.93 0.20
CA LYS A 261 0.88 -12.24 -1.24
C LYS A 261 -0.55 -12.14 -1.76
N ARG A 262 -1.53 -12.66 -1.00
CA ARG A 262 -2.94 -12.64 -1.41
C ARG A 262 -3.50 -11.23 -1.44
N SER A 263 -3.24 -10.44 -0.41
CA SER A 263 -3.69 -9.04 -0.34
C SER A 263 -3.06 -8.18 -1.42
N TRP A 264 -1.77 -8.36 -1.72
CA TRP A 264 -1.12 -7.65 -2.82
C TRP A 264 -1.68 -8.01 -4.20
N SER A 265 -1.98 -9.29 -4.43
CA SER A 265 -2.61 -9.76 -5.67
C SER A 265 -4.03 -9.21 -5.83
N ALA A 266 -4.81 -9.19 -4.75
CA ALA A 266 -6.17 -8.64 -4.74
C ALA A 266 -6.15 -7.12 -4.99
N MET A 267 -5.21 -6.41 -4.37
CA MET A 267 -5.00 -4.97 -4.59
C MET A 267 -4.63 -4.67 -6.04
N THR A 268 -3.70 -5.44 -6.62
CA THR A 268 -3.27 -5.24 -8.01
C THR A 268 -4.44 -5.35 -8.98
N THR A 269 -5.30 -6.36 -8.77
CA THR A 269 -6.50 -6.57 -9.60
C THR A 269 -7.51 -5.44 -9.41
N PHE A 270 -7.75 -5.04 -8.16
CA PHE A 270 -8.70 -3.99 -7.82
C PHE A 270 -8.27 -2.61 -8.35
N LEU A 271 -7.00 -2.23 -8.21
CA LEU A 271 -6.50 -0.98 -8.77
C LEU A 271 -6.58 -1.00 -10.30
N ALA A 272 -6.29 -2.12 -10.96
CA ALA A 272 -6.44 -2.24 -12.40
C ALA A 272 -7.90 -2.02 -12.83
N GLU A 273 -8.86 -2.66 -12.16
CA GLU A 273 -10.30 -2.47 -12.42
C GLU A 273 -10.73 -0.99 -12.33
N LYS A 274 -10.20 -0.25 -11.35
CA LYS A 274 -10.65 1.12 -11.07
C LYS A 274 -9.85 2.20 -11.80
N LEU A 275 -8.62 1.92 -12.26
CA LEU A 275 -7.68 2.94 -12.75
C LEU A 275 -7.12 2.69 -14.16
N LEU A 276 -7.26 1.49 -14.75
CA LEU A 276 -6.72 1.14 -16.07
C LEU A 276 -7.82 0.94 -17.10
#